data_AF-A0A158SWN6-F1
#
_entry.id   AF-A0A158SWN6-F1
#
_cell.length_a   1.000
_cell.length_b   1.000
_cell.length_c   1.000
_cell.angle_alpha   90.00
_cell.angle_beta   90.00
_cell.angle_gamma   90.00
#
_symmetry.space_group_name_H-M   'P 1'
#
loop_
_entity.id
_entity.type
_entity.pdbx_description
1 polymer ?
#
loop_
_entity_poly.entity_id
_entity_poly.type
_entity_poly.pdbx_seq_one_letter_code
_entity_poly.pdbx_strand_id
1 'polypeptide(L)'
;MKKLIALFALLPFVSHAAILPNAAIAEFDEFERVEDVSLMHRELTVHTTHESLSKQLGKYYAFGACEIAGLSDEWRDVQFNRIRVENLSGNQGVKWQISRKECKKIMGGDYSDVQIEKGYLGRERFRQF
;
A
#
# COMPACT_ATOMS: atom_id res chain seq x y z
N MET A 1 40.38 -40.90 -4.23
CA MET A 1 39.16 -40.33 -4.86
C MET A 1 38.40 -39.55 -3.81
N LYS A 2 38.28 -38.24 -3.99
CA LYS A 2 37.73 -37.27 -3.01
C LYS A 2 36.20 -37.36 -2.99
N LYS A 3 35.61 -37.57 -1.81
CA LYS A 3 34.16 -37.46 -1.57
C LYS A 3 33.79 -35.97 -1.54
N LEU A 4 33.03 -35.52 -2.53
CA LEU A 4 32.57 -34.14 -2.71
C LEU A 4 31.05 -34.16 -2.74
N ILE A 5 30.41 -34.33 -1.58
CA ILE A 5 28.95 -34.17 -1.46
C ILE A 5 28.66 -33.58 -0.08
N ALA A 6 28.41 -32.27 -0.06
CA ALA A 6 27.47 -31.57 0.81
C ALA A 6 27.81 -30.07 0.82
N LEU A 7 27.49 -29.37 -0.27
CA LEU A 7 27.41 -27.91 -0.26
C LEU A 7 26.11 -27.47 -0.94
N PHE A 8 24.99 -27.90 -0.37
CA PHE A 8 23.64 -27.47 -0.76
C PHE A 8 22.83 -27.24 0.52
N ALA A 9 23.19 -26.21 1.28
CA ALA A 9 22.40 -25.76 2.44
C ALA A 9 22.60 -24.26 2.71
N LEU A 10 22.74 -23.45 1.66
CA LEU A 10 22.65 -22.01 1.75
C LEU A 10 21.77 -21.52 0.60
N LEU A 11 20.49 -21.93 0.62
CA LEU A 11 19.49 -21.18 -0.10
C LEU A 11 19.38 -19.83 0.62
N PRO A 12 19.74 -18.71 -0.02
CA PRO A 12 19.46 -17.41 0.57
C PRO A 12 17.95 -17.34 0.72
N PHE A 13 17.47 -17.04 1.91
CA PHE A 13 16.14 -16.49 2.09
C PHE A 13 16.14 -15.14 1.36
N VAL A 14 15.93 -15.17 0.04
CA VAL A 14 15.56 -14.00 -0.74
C VAL A 14 14.18 -13.62 -0.23
N SER A 15 14.16 -12.80 0.82
CA SER A 15 13.03 -11.94 1.13
C SER A 15 12.69 -11.24 -0.17
N HIS A 16 11.65 -11.72 -0.85
CA HIS A 16 11.13 -11.08 -2.04
C HIS A 16 10.61 -9.72 -1.59
N ALA A 17 11.44 -8.67 -1.70
CA ALA A 17 10.92 -7.33 -1.76
C ALA A 17 9.97 -7.35 -2.97
N ALA A 18 8.68 -7.24 -2.71
CA ALA A 18 7.70 -7.11 -3.78
C ALA A 18 7.98 -5.75 -4.42
N ILE A 19 8.69 -5.76 -5.54
CA ILE A 19 8.97 -4.55 -6.31
C ILE A 19 7.64 -4.15 -6.95
N LEU A 20 7.17 -2.94 -6.66
CA LEU A 20 6.05 -2.35 -7.39
C LEU A 20 6.47 -2.15 -8.84
N PRO A 21 5.71 -2.66 -9.83
CA PRO A 21 5.99 -2.38 -11.23
C PRO A 21 6.00 -0.87 -11.49
N ASN A 22 6.94 -0.37 -12.29
CA ASN A 22 7.01 1.07 -12.62
C ASN A 22 5.69 1.59 -13.22
N ALA A 23 4.99 0.77 -14.01
CA ALA A 23 3.69 1.11 -14.57
C ALA A 23 2.62 1.33 -13.48
N ALA A 24 2.64 0.52 -12.42
CA ALA A 24 1.74 0.66 -11.27
C ALA A 24 2.03 1.93 -10.44
N ILE A 25 3.31 2.32 -10.35
CA ILE A 25 3.73 3.56 -9.66
C ILE A 25 3.28 4.78 -10.48
N ALA A 26 3.47 4.76 -11.80
CA ALA A 26 3.15 5.87 -12.69
C ALA A 26 1.65 6.29 -12.66
N GLU A 27 0.75 5.38 -12.28
CA GLU A 27 -0.67 5.73 -12.10
C GLU A 27 -0.91 6.72 -10.95
N PHE A 28 0.06 6.91 -10.05
CA PHE A 28 0.00 7.90 -8.99
C PHE A 28 0.53 9.28 -9.39
N ASP A 29 1.18 9.41 -10.55
CA ASP A 29 1.70 10.70 -11.05
C ASP A 29 0.57 11.71 -11.31
N GLU A 30 -0.64 11.20 -11.56
CA GLU A 30 -1.85 12.01 -11.75
C GLU A 30 -2.47 12.47 -10.42
N PHE A 31 -2.03 11.94 -9.28
CA PHE A 31 -2.65 12.20 -7.99
C PHE A 31 -1.93 13.33 -7.25
N GLU A 32 -2.58 14.50 -7.19
CA GLU A 32 -1.96 15.72 -6.70
C GLU A 32 -1.29 15.55 -5.32
N ARG A 33 -0.02 15.97 -5.24
CA ARG A 33 0.80 15.92 -4.02
C ARG A 33 1.13 14.52 -3.50
N VAL A 34 0.91 13.47 -4.30
CA VAL A 34 1.63 12.21 -4.12
C VAL A 34 2.99 12.36 -4.79
N GLU A 35 4.06 12.07 -4.05
CA GLU A 35 5.44 12.15 -4.54
C GLU A 35 5.97 10.76 -4.92
N ASP A 36 5.64 9.76 -4.11
CA ASP A 36 6.12 8.39 -4.28
C ASP A 36 5.15 7.39 -3.66
N VAL A 37 5.24 6.15 -4.14
CA VAL A 37 4.51 5.01 -3.61
C VAL A 37 5.44 3.81 -3.48
N SER A 38 5.43 3.21 -2.29
CA SER A 38 6.29 2.07 -1.99
C SER A 38 5.50 0.89 -1.41
N LEU A 39 6.02 -0.33 -1.61
CA LEU A 39 5.43 -1.54 -1.07
C LEU A 39 6.49 -2.32 -0.30
N MET A 40 6.30 -2.39 1.02
CA MET A 40 7.18 -3.17 1.89
C MET A 40 6.33 -3.97 2.87
N HIS A 41 6.65 -5.25 3.05
CA HIS A 41 5.96 -6.13 4.01
C HIS A 41 4.42 -6.14 3.86
N ARG A 42 3.91 -6.05 2.62
CA ARG A 42 2.47 -5.94 2.28
C ARG A 42 1.77 -4.66 2.76
N GLU A 43 2.55 -3.64 3.12
CA GLU A 43 2.08 -2.28 3.42
C GLU A 43 2.35 -1.40 2.19
N LEU A 44 1.28 -0.98 1.51
CA LEU A 44 1.32 0.04 0.48
C LEU A 44 1.46 1.39 1.18
N THR A 45 2.57 2.09 0.98
CA THR A 45 2.82 3.42 1.54
C THR A 45 2.72 4.46 0.45
N VAL A 46 1.83 5.42 0.62
CA VAL A 46 1.69 6.62 -0.21
C VAL A 46 2.39 7.76 0.49
N HIS A 47 3.42 8.31 -0.15
CA HIS A 47 4.19 9.45 0.33
C HIS A 47 3.63 10.72 -0.26
N THR A 48 3.24 11.65 0.61
CA THR A 48 2.64 12.93 0.20
C THR A 48 3.55 14.10 0.51
N THR A 49 3.47 15.16 -0.31
CA THR A 49 4.24 16.41 -0.10
C THR A 49 3.68 17.30 1.01
N HIS A 50 2.57 16.91 1.64
CA HIS A 50 2.01 17.66 2.77
C HIS A 50 2.92 17.57 3.99
N GLU A 51 3.26 18.70 4.59
CA GLU A 51 4.09 18.74 5.80
C GLU A 51 3.41 18.07 6.99
N SER A 52 2.07 18.16 7.07
CA SER A 52 1.28 17.53 8.11
C SER A 52 0.09 16.76 7.55
N LEU A 53 -0.21 15.62 8.19
CA LEU A 53 -1.32 14.77 7.79
C LEU A 53 -2.43 14.76 8.84
N SER A 54 -3.60 15.26 8.44
CA SER A 54 -4.83 15.02 9.17
C SER A 54 -5.40 13.64 8.84
N LYS A 55 -6.25 13.09 9.72
CA LYS A 55 -6.96 11.85 9.45
C LYS A 55 -7.81 11.93 8.17
N GLN A 56 -8.49 13.05 7.94
CA GLN A 56 -9.34 13.23 6.76
C GLN A 56 -8.52 13.28 5.47
N LEU A 57 -7.37 13.96 5.50
CA LEU A 57 -6.45 14.02 4.37
C LEU A 57 -5.87 12.64 4.06
N GLY A 58 -5.45 11.91 5.10
CA GLY A 58 -4.97 10.54 4.92
C GLY A 58 -6.05 9.61 4.35
N LYS A 59 -7.33 9.76 4.75
CA LYS A 59 -8.43 8.98 4.16
C LYS A 59 -8.58 9.22 2.66
N TYR A 60 -8.50 10.49 2.24
CA TYR A 60 -8.58 10.87 0.83
C TYR A 60 -7.51 10.15 0.00
N TYR A 61 -6.24 10.23 0.43
CA TYR A 61 -5.14 9.56 -0.27
C TYR A 61 -5.21 8.03 -0.20
N ALA A 62 -5.64 7.48 0.94
CA ALA A 62 -5.83 6.04 1.07
C ALA A 62 -6.93 5.53 0.13
N PHE A 63 -7.99 6.30 -0.08
CA PHE A 63 -9.07 5.95 -0.99
C PHE A 63 -8.63 6.03 -2.45
N GLY A 64 -7.92 7.09 -2.86
CA GLY A 64 -7.37 7.16 -4.22
C GLY A 64 -6.37 6.03 -4.51
N ALA A 65 -5.52 5.68 -3.55
CA ALA A 65 -4.63 4.52 -3.68
C ALA A 65 -5.41 3.19 -3.80
N CYS A 66 -6.53 3.10 -3.11
CA CYS A 66 -7.43 1.94 -3.15
C CYS A 66 -8.19 1.87 -4.48
N GLU A 67 -8.55 3.01 -5.06
CA GLU A 67 -9.12 3.13 -6.39
C GLU A 67 -8.17 2.61 -7.46
N ILE A 68 -6.98 3.21 -7.54
CA ILE A 68 -5.93 2.84 -8.48
C ILE A 68 -5.63 1.34 -8.37
N ALA A 69 -5.28 0.87 -7.16
CA ALA A 69 -4.87 -0.52 -6.99
C ALA A 69 -6.01 -1.55 -7.09
N GLY A 70 -7.25 -1.13 -6.84
CA GLY A 70 -8.44 -1.97 -6.88
C GLY A 70 -8.94 -2.19 -8.30
N LEU A 71 -8.84 -1.16 -9.15
CA LEU A 71 -9.42 -1.14 -10.49
C LEU A 71 -8.40 -1.35 -11.61
N SER A 72 -7.14 -1.00 -11.41
CA SER A 72 -6.11 -1.13 -12.43
C SER A 72 -5.65 -2.59 -12.64
N ASP A 73 -5.40 -2.92 -13.90
CA ASP A 73 -4.78 -4.17 -14.32
C ASP A 73 -3.28 -4.21 -14.02
N GLU A 74 -2.60 -3.07 -13.94
CA GLU A 74 -1.18 -2.99 -13.56
C GLU A 74 -0.94 -3.46 -12.12
N TRP A 75 -1.98 -3.39 -11.30
CA TRP A 75 -1.97 -3.85 -9.90
C TRP A 75 -2.45 -5.29 -9.73
N ARG A 76 -2.72 -6.03 -10.82
CA ARG A 76 -3.33 -7.36 -10.77
C ARG A 76 -2.56 -8.35 -9.89
N ASP A 77 -1.24 -8.33 -9.97
CA ASP A 77 -0.35 -9.26 -9.27
C ASP A 77 0.24 -8.67 -7.98
N VAL A 78 -0.05 -7.41 -7.69
CA VAL A 78 0.43 -6.73 -6.47
C VAL A 78 -0.46 -7.07 -5.28
N GLN A 79 0.15 -7.44 -4.16
CA GLN A 79 -0.57 -7.84 -2.95
C GLN A 79 -0.17 -6.99 -1.74
N PHE A 80 -1.14 -6.26 -1.20
CA PHE A 80 -1.05 -5.57 0.09
C PHE A 80 -2.24 -5.93 0.98
N ASN A 81 -2.05 -5.79 2.29
CA ASN A 81 -3.10 -5.95 3.31
C ASN A 81 -3.28 -4.69 4.16
N ARG A 82 -2.51 -3.63 3.85
CA ARG A 82 -2.56 -2.37 4.55
C ARG A 82 -2.18 -1.24 3.61
N ILE A 83 -2.83 -0.09 3.81
CA ILE A 83 -2.45 1.18 3.21
C ILE A 83 -1.97 2.10 4.33
N ARG A 84 -0.84 2.77 4.09
CA ARG A 84 -0.31 3.85 4.89
C ARG A 84 -0.23 5.10 4.03
N VAL A 85 -0.62 6.22 4.58
CA VAL A 85 -0.36 7.54 4.00
C VAL A 85 0.55 8.27 4.96
N GLU A 86 1.70 8.74 4.49
CA GLU A 86 2.65 9.51 5.29
C GLU A 86 3.17 10.75 4.55
N ASN A 87 3.71 11.70 5.31
CA ASN A 87 4.43 12.83 4.74
C ASN A 87 5.85 12.39 4.31
N LEU A 88 6.54 13.21 3.50
CA LEU A 88 7.87 12.89 3.00
C LEU A 88 8.91 12.58 4.09
N SER A 89 8.81 13.20 5.26
CA SER A 89 9.72 12.94 6.38
C SER A 89 9.42 11.61 7.10
N GLY A 90 8.28 10.98 6.82
CA GLY A 90 7.81 9.75 7.46
C GLY A 90 7.46 9.91 8.93
N ASN A 91 7.45 11.13 9.47
CA ASN A 91 7.21 11.39 10.89
C ASN A 91 5.72 11.51 11.25
N GLN A 92 4.86 11.69 10.24
CA GLN A 92 3.42 11.69 10.43
C GLN A 92 2.76 10.78 9.41
N GLY A 93 1.83 9.96 9.88
CA GLY A 93 1.09 9.11 8.98
C GLY A 93 -0.14 8.45 9.60
N VAL A 94 -0.97 7.93 8.71
CA VAL A 94 -2.21 7.25 9.08
C VAL A 94 -2.23 5.91 8.37
N LYS A 95 -2.65 4.87 9.09
CA LYS A 95 -2.66 3.49 8.57
C LYS A 95 -4.05 2.87 8.64
N TRP A 96 -4.40 2.12 7.60
CA TRP A 96 -5.64 1.36 7.47
C TRP A 96 -5.35 -0.10 7.11
N GLN A 97 -6.00 -1.03 7.78
CA GLN A 97 -5.98 -2.46 7.39
C GLN A 97 -6.98 -2.65 6.25
N ILE A 98 -6.51 -2.41 5.03
CA ILE A 98 -7.28 -2.59 3.80
C ILE A 98 -6.38 -3.34 2.83
N SER A 99 -6.88 -4.45 2.31
CA SER A 99 -6.23 -5.26 1.29
C SER A 99 -6.65 -4.85 -0.11
N ARG A 100 -5.85 -5.22 -1.12
CA ARG A 100 -6.21 -5.01 -2.52
C ARG A 100 -7.57 -5.64 -2.87
N LYS A 101 -7.87 -6.82 -2.33
CA LYS A 101 -9.15 -7.50 -2.54
C LYS A 101 -10.32 -6.68 -1.98
N GLU A 102 -10.14 -6.06 -0.82
CA GLU A 102 -11.13 -5.16 -0.25
C GLU A 102 -11.26 -3.90 -1.11
N CYS A 103 -10.15 -3.32 -1.58
CA CYS A 103 -10.18 -2.20 -2.51
C CYS A 103 -11.00 -2.48 -3.77
N LYS A 104 -10.77 -3.61 -4.43
CA LYS A 104 -11.56 -4.01 -5.60
C LYS A 104 -13.07 -4.08 -5.31
N LYS A 105 -13.46 -4.57 -4.13
CA LYS A 105 -14.87 -4.64 -3.73
C LYS A 105 -15.46 -3.27 -3.41
N ILE A 106 -14.72 -2.44 -2.66
CA ILE A 106 -15.10 -1.07 -2.28
C ILE A 106 -15.35 -0.27 -3.57
N MET A 107 -14.41 -0.29 -4.50
CA MET A 107 -14.48 0.45 -5.76
C MET A 107 -15.50 -0.14 -6.76
N GLY A 108 -15.71 -1.47 -6.72
CA GLY A 108 -16.72 -2.14 -7.53
C GLY A 108 -18.16 -1.86 -7.11
N GLY A 109 -18.38 -1.08 -6.03
CA GLY A 109 -19.72 -0.74 -5.54
C GLY A 109 -20.37 -1.81 -4.66
N ASP A 110 -19.61 -2.80 -4.19
CA ASP A 110 -20.13 -3.86 -3.30
C ASP A 110 -20.48 -3.33 -1.89
N TYR A 111 -20.02 -2.12 -1.56
CA TYR A 111 -20.24 -1.46 -0.27
C TYR A 111 -20.79 -0.05 -0.48
N SER A 112 -21.73 0.36 0.37
CA SER A 112 -22.15 1.75 0.50
C SER A 112 -21.11 2.59 1.25
N ASP A 113 -21.12 3.90 1.03
CA ASP A 113 -20.22 4.86 1.70
C ASP A 113 -20.21 4.71 3.23
N VAL A 114 -21.38 4.46 3.83
CA VAL A 114 -21.50 4.25 5.29
C VAL A 114 -20.80 2.96 5.74
N GLN A 115 -20.84 1.90 4.93
CA GLN A 115 -20.16 0.64 5.22
C GLN A 115 -18.64 0.78 5.05
N ILE A 116 -18.21 1.56 4.06
CA ILE A 116 -16.80 1.88 3.83
C ILE A 116 -16.25 2.65 5.05
N GLU A 117 -16.96 3.71 5.45
CA GLU A 117 -16.57 4.55 6.57
C GLU A 117 -16.54 3.79 7.90
N LYS A 118 -17.60 3.07 8.26
CA LYS A 118 -17.65 2.35 9.54
C LYS A 118 -16.78 1.10 9.57
N GLY A 119 -16.64 0.41 8.44
CA GLY A 119 -16.00 -0.90 8.36
C GLY A 119 -14.48 -0.85 8.20
N TYR A 120 -14.00 0.08 7.37
CA TYR A 120 -12.63 0.11 6.86
C TYR A 120 -11.90 1.40 7.21
N LEU A 121 -12.55 2.56 7.04
CA LEU A 121 -11.90 3.86 7.26
C LEU A 121 -12.02 4.41 8.68
N GLY A 122 -12.93 3.86 9.50
CA GLY A 122 -13.15 4.22 10.90
C GLY A 122 -12.40 3.34 11.91
N ARG A 123 -11.64 2.34 11.42
CA ARG A 123 -10.72 1.50 12.22
C ARG A 123 -9.26 1.80 11.92
N GLU A 124 -8.96 3.07 11.69
CA GLU A 124 -7.61 3.53 11.44
C GLU A 124 -6.78 3.63 12.72
N ARG A 125 -5.45 3.52 12.57
CA ARG A 125 -4.52 3.92 13.63
C ARG A 125 -3.79 5.17 13.15
N PHE A 126 -4.15 6.31 13.72
CA PHE A 126 -3.36 7.53 13.60
C PHE A 126 -2.10 7.40 14.45
N ARG A 127 -0.92 7.69 13.88
CA ARG A 127 0.35 7.71 14.63
C ARG A 127 1.17 8.94 14.24
N GLN A 128 1.61 9.67 15.25
CA GLN A 128 2.79 10.53 15.15
C GLN A 128 4.01 9.63 15.47
N PHE A 129 5.01 9.65 14.60
CA PHE A 129 6.26 8.90 14.76
C PHE A 129 7.36 9.81 15.29
#